data_AF-A0A7W8LQN1-F1
#
_entry.id   AF-A0A7W8LQN1-F1
#
_cell.length_a   1.000
_cell.length_b   1.000
_cell.length_c   1.000
_cell.angle_alpha   90.00
_cell.angle_beta   90.00
_cell.angle_gamma   90.00
#
_symmetry.space_group_name_H-M   'P 1'
#
loop_
_entity.id
_entity.type
_entity.pdbx_description
1 polymer ?
#
loop_
_entity_poly.entity_id
_entity_poly.type
_entity_poly.pdbx_seq_one_letter_code
_entity_poly.pdbx_strand_id
1 'polypeptide(L)' 'MLRRTGMPIEQMRAFVALEREGQASFGARYELLAAHRQDLMARLAELEGHLTYLDEKVRSYWELEQRREPGGATPA' A
#
# COMPACT_ATOMS: atom_id res chain seq x y z
N MET A 1 -1.98 15.20 7.64
CA MET A 1 -0.50 15.22 7.77
C MET A 1 0.10 14.49 6.58
N LEU A 2 0.85 15.18 5.70
CA LEU A 2 1.52 14.58 4.53
C LEU A 2 2.37 13.35 4.92
N ARG A 3 2.99 13.37 6.09
CA ARG A 3 3.69 12.22 6.69
C ARG A 3 2.86 10.93 6.75
N ARG A 4 1.55 11.01 7.00
CA ARG A 4 0.67 9.83 7.07
C ARG A 4 0.42 9.18 5.70
N THR A 5 0.73 9.90 4.63
CA THR A 5 0.65 9.38 3.26
C THR A 5 1.94 8.66 2.84
N GLY A 6 2.85 8.37 3.78
CA GLY A 6 4.15 7.76 3.46
C GLY A 6 5.10 8.66 2.67
N MET A 7 4.84 9.97 2.62
CA MET A 7 5.72 10.93 1.97
C MET A 7 7.11 10.90 2.64
N PRO A 8 8.20 10.71 1.87
CA PRO A 8 9.55 10.74 2.39
C PRO A 8 9.85 12.03 3.14
N ILE A 9 10.68 11.95 4.19
CA ILE A 9 11.03 13.12 5.00
C ILE A 9 11.67 14.24 4.16
N GLU A 10 12.42 13.88 3.13
CA GLU A 10 13.04 14.83 2.19
C GLU A 10 11.99 15.60 1.37
N GLN A 11 10.97 14.91 0.84
CA GLN A 11 9.87 15.56 0.14
C GLN A 11 9.04 16.44 1.08
N MET A 12 8.85 16.03 2.33
CA MET A 12 8.17 16.84 3.34
C MET A 12 8.97 18.11 3.68
N ARG A 13 10.31 18.02 3.77
CA ARG A 13 11.18 19.19 3.96
C ARG A 13 11.09 20.13 2.76
N ALA A 14 11.14 19.61 1.54
CA ALA A 14 10.99 20.39 0.32
C ALA A 14 9.63 21.11 0.27
N PHE A 15 8.55 20.42 0.61
CA PHE A 15 7.22 21.02 0.70
C PHE A 15 7.16 22.18 1.71
N VAL A 16 7.69 21.99 2.92
CA VAL A 16 7.74 23.05 3.95
C VAL A 16 8.62 24.23 3.54
N ALA A 17 9.72 23.98 2.81
CA ALA A 17 10.53 25.06 2.24
C ALA A 17 9.73 25.89 1.24
N LEU A 18 9.02 25.22 0.32
CA LEU A 18 8.16 25.88 -0.67
C LEU A 18 7.01 26.64 -0.01
N GLU A 19 6.43 26.16 1.10
CA GLU A 19 5.37 26.90 1.81
C GLU A 19 5.83 28.29 2.27
N ARG A 20 7.11 28.45 2.61
CA ARG A 20 7.68 29.74 3.06
C ARG A 20 7.81 30.77 1.93
N GLU A 21 7.84 30.33 0.68
CA GLU A 21 7.89 31.19 -0.51
C GLU A 21 6.51 31.78 -0.88
N GLY A 22 5.44 31.37 -0.18
CA GLY A 22 4.10 31.91 -0.40
C GLY A 22 3.54 31.56 -1.78
N GLN A 23 2.78 32.48 -2.39
CA GLN A 23 2.03 32.18 -3.62
C GLN A 23 2.91 31.81 -4.82
N ALA A 24 4.16 32.30 -4.86
CA ALA A 24 5.09 32.02 -5.94
C ALA A 24 5.40 30.52 -6.10
N SER A 25 5.26 29.73 -5.02
CA SER A 25 5.55 28.30 -5.01
C SER A 25 4.34 27.39 -5.24
N PHE A 26 3.16 27.92 -5.57
CA PHE A 26 1.96 27.08 -5.75
C PHE A 26 2.14 26.01 -6.84
N GLY A 27 2.79 26.35 -7.96
CA GLY A 27 3.09 25.38 -9.02
C GLY A 27 3.99 24.24 -8.53
N ALA A 28 5.12 24.59 -7.92
CA ALA A 28 6.06 23.61 -7.38
C ALA A 28 5.44 22.72 -6.28
N ARG A 29 4.60 23.28 -5.41
CA ARG A 29 3.86 22.50 -4.40
C ARG A 29 2.86 21.55 -5.04
N TYR A 30 2.14 22.00 -6.07
CA TYR A 30 1.22 21.15 -6.81
C TYR A 30 1.95 19.98 -7.47
N GLU A 31 3.05 20.24 -8.18
CA GLU A 31 3.84 19.21 -8.86
C GLU A 31 4.37 18.16 -7.88
N LEU A 32 4.94 18.60 -6.74
CA LEU A 32 5.41 17.69 -5.69
C LEU A 32 4.30 16.78 -5.18
N LEU A 33 3.11 17.35 -4.90
CA LEU A 33 1.96 16.58 -4.42
C LEU A 33 1.39 15.65 -5.50
N ALA A 34 1.34 16.10 -6.76
CA ALA A 34 0.85 15.31 -7.88
C ALA A 34 1.74 14.11 -8.15
N ALA A 35 3.08 14.29 -8.13
CA ALA A 35 4.05 13.20 -8.26
C ALA A 35 3.89 12.18 -7.13
N HIS A 36 3.85 12.63 -5.87
CA HIS A 36 3.65 11.73 -4.73
C HIS A 36 2.30 10.99 -4.81
N ARG A 37 1.25 11.64 -5.32
CA ARG A 37 -0.05 10.99 -5.57
C ARG A 37 0.07 9.87 -6.60
N GLN A 38 0.82 10.06 -7.68
CA GLN A 38 1.05 9.02 -8.69
C GLN A 38 1.80 7.82 -8.10
N ASP A 39 2.85 8.07 -7.31
CA ASP A 39 3.60 7.01 -6.64
C ASP A 39 2.72 6.19 -5.69
N LEU A 40 1.83 6.86 -4.94
CA LEU A 40 0.87 6.19 -4.08
C LEU A 40 -0.13 5.33 -4.85
N MET A 41 -0.62 5.81 -5.99
CA MET A 41 -1.51 5.03 -6.83
C MET A 41 -0.82 3.78 -7.38
N ALA A 42 0.44 3.89 -7.80
CA ALA A 42 1.22 2.74 -8.28
C ALA A 42 1.40 1.68 -7.18
N ARG A 43 1.76 2.11 -5.96
CA ARG A 43 1.87 1.20 -4.81
C ARG A 43 0.55 0.55 -4.42
N LEU A 44 -0.56 1.28 -4.51
CA LEU A 44 -1.88 0.71 -4.25
C LEU A 44 -2.19 -0.42 -5.22
N ALA A 45 -1.99 -0.20 -6.52
CA ALA A 45 -2.21 -1.23 -7.54
C ALA A 45 -1.33 -2.46 -7.34
N GLU A 46 -0.06 -2.27 -6.94
CA GLU A 46 0.85 -3.36 -6.59
C GLU A 46 0.32 -4.16 -5.37
N LEU A 47 -0.10 -3.47 -4.32
CA LEU A 47 -0.66 -4.10 -3.12
C LEU A 47 -1.98 -4.83 -3.40
N GLU A 48 -2.84 -4.30 -4.25
CA GLU A 48 -4.07 -4.97 -4.71
C GLU A 48 -3.75 -6.26 -5.46
N GLY A 49 -2.70 -6.26 -6.29
CA GLY A 49 -2.20 -7.48 -6.94
C GLY A 49 -1.66 -8.51 -5.93
N HIS A 50 -0.88 -8.07 -4.96
CA HIS A 50 -0.38 -8.94 -3.88
C HIS A 50 -1.51 -9.54 -3.04
N LEU A 51 -2.53 -8.75 -2.71
CA LEU A 51 -3.72 -9.21 -1.99
C LEU A 51 -4.47 -10.27 -2.80
N THR A 52 -4.69 -10.02 -4.10
CA THR A 52 -5.34 -10.99 -4.99
C THR A 52 -4.63 -12.34 -4.97
N TYR A 53 -3.30 -12.34 -5.11
CA TYR A 53 -2.50 -13.56 -5.04
C TYR A 53 -2.62 -14.27 -3.68
N LEU A 54 -2.56 -13.52 -2.58
CA LEU A 54 -2.71 -14.09 -1.25
C LEU A 54 -4.10 -14.68 -1.03
N ASP A 55 -5.16 -14.04 -1.52
CA ASP A 55 -6.52 -14.54 -1.43
C ASP A 55 -6.67 -15.89 -2.15
N GLU A 56 -6.07 -16.05 -3.32
CA GLU A 56 -6.02 -17.33 -4.03
C GLU A 56 -5.29 -18.41 -3.23
N LYS A 57 -4.14 -18.07 -2.64
CA LYS A 57 -3.38 -19.00 -1.79
C LYS A 57 -4.17 -19.40 -0.55
N VAL A 58 -4.76 -18.45 0.15
CA VAL A 58 -5.57 -18.70 1.36
C VAL A 58 -6.75 -19.61 1.02
N ARG A 59 -7.47 -19.33 -0.08
CA ARG A 59 -8.57 -20.20 -0.55
C ARG A 59 -8.09 -21.62 -0.83
N SER A 60 -7.00 -21.76 -1.58
CA SER A 60 -6.43 -23.08 -1.91
C SER A 60 -6.07 -23.88 -0.65
N TYR A 61 -5.40 -23.26 0.32
CA TYR A 61 -5.06 -23.94 1.58
C TYR A 61 -6.28 -24.24 2.43
N TRP A 62 -7.27 -23.36 2.48
CA TRP A 62 -8.54 -23.60 3.16
C TRP A 62 -9.26 -24.83 2.60
N GLU A 63 -9.32 -24.96 1.26
CA GLU A 63 -9.92 -26.14 0.63
C GLU A 63 -9.13 -27.43 0.87
N LEU A 64 -7.79 -27.35 0.97
CA LEU A 64 -6.95 -28.51 1.33
C LEU A 64 -7.20 -28.93 2.77
N GLU A 65 -7.32 -27.97 3.70
CA GLU A 65 -7.62 -28.24 5.11
C GLU A 65 -9.02 -28.83 5.29
N GLN A 66 -10.04 -28.33 4.58
CA GLN A 66 -11.38 -28.91 4.65
C GLN A 66 -11.47 -30.31 4.03
N ARG A 67 -10.66 -30.60 3.00
CA ARG A 67 -10.54 -31.98 2.46
C ARG A 67 -9.84 -32.92 3.44
N ARG A 68 -9.17 -32.37 4.45
CA ARG A 68 -8.51 -33.08 5.54
C ARG A 68 -9.52 -33.33 6.67
N GLU A 69 -10.64 -34.00 6.40
CA GLU A 69 -11.54 -34.49 7.46
C GLU A 69 -10.79 -35.47 8.40
N PRO A 70 -11.18 -35.58 9.69
CA PRO A 70 -10.42 -36.24 10.75
C PRO A 70 -10.52 -37.78 10.66
N GLY A 71 -9.84 -38.36 9.67
CA GLY A 71 -9.75 -39.81 9.44
C GLY A 71 -8.64 -40.51 10.22
N GLY A 72 -8.38 -40.08 11.45
CA GLY A 72 -7.46 -40.72 12.38
C GLY A 72 -8.18 -41.37 13.56
N ALA A 73 -9.40 -41.90 13.36
CA ALA A 73 -9.93 -42.88 14.28
C ALA A 73 -9.10 -44.16 14.11
N THR A 74 -8.15 -44.39 15.03
CA THR A 74 -7.56 -45.72 15.23
C THR A 74 -8.60 -46.55 15.99
N PRO A 75 -9.20 -47.61 15.42
CA PRO A 75 -9.82 -48.63 16.24
C PRO A 75 -8.70 -49.54 16.77
N ALA A 76 -8.48 -49.50 18.08
CA ALA A 76 -7.78 -50.53 18.83
C ALA A 76 -8.50 -50.71 20.17
#